data_AF-A0A525I2X8-F1
#
_entry.id   AF-A0A525I2X8-F1
#
_cell.length_a   1.000
_cell.length_b   1.000
_cell.length_c   1.000
_cell.angle_alpha   90.00
_cell.angle_beta   90.00
_cell.angle_gamma   90.00
#
_symmetry.space_group_name_H-M   'P 1'
#
loop_
_entity.id
_entity.type
_entity.pdbx_description
1 polymer ?
#
loop_
_entity_poly.entity_id
_entity_poly.type
_entity_poly.pdbx_seq_one_letter_code
_entity_poly.pdbx_strand_id
1 'polypeptide(L)'
;MAFKHSLIEAGFAAFRASGLHRALAPLTRGRGVILTLHRVRPFAPPTPGYAPNRLLEVTPDFLDEALALVARLGFEFVSLAEARRRLIEGGPRFAALTFDDGYRDTRDVALPLLEKRRVPASVFFATGFLDRSARLWWLELEEALRRLDRASVEIDGRRLSLEARDAAQKTADFETIYWALRSRPESELLDVVGALAQSAGVSSAAMAEELFLDWDEAAAFARHPLISAGAHSHSHRMLAKWPEAEAREEIAGSKAALEARFGLPVDSFAYPVGDPASAGLREFALARQAGFACAVTTRPGMLYADHAAHLWALPRVSINGLWQNTSDLETLLSGAPLLLWNRGRRLNVA
;
A
#
# COMPACT_ATOMS: atom_id res chain seq x y z
N MET A 1 -1.26 19.29 -0.20
CA MET A 1 -2.41 18.40 0.13
C MET A 1 -3.20 18.78 1.39
N ALA A 2 -2.79 19.81 2.16
CA ALA A 2 -3.43 20.19 3.44
C ALA A 2 -4.97 20.33 3.40
N PHE A 3 -5.51 21.00 2.38
CA PHE A 3 -6.97 21.17 2.23
C PHE A 3 -7.72 19.84 2.12
N LYS A 4 -7.18 18.86 1.39
CA LYS A 4 -7.79 17.52 1.26
C LYS A 4 -7.79 16.77 2.60
N HIS A 5 -6.71 16.87 3.38
CA HIS A 5 -6.64 16.26 4.71
C HIS A 5 -7.65 16.89 5.67
N SER A 6 -7.76 18.23 5.69
CA SER A 6 -8.75 18.93 6.50
C SER A 6 -10.19 18.56 6.14
N LEU A 7 -10.49 18.35 4.85
CA LEU A 7 -11.80 17.86 4.43
C LEU A 7 -12.10 16.43 4.91
N ILE A 8 -11.10 15.55 4.85
CA ILE A 8 -11.23 14.17 5.34
C ILE A 8 -11.46 14.18 6.87
N GLU A 9 -10.68 14.95 7.61
CA GLU A 9 -10.83 15.12 9.07
C GLU A 9 -12.20 15.68 9.45
N ALA A 10 -12.67 16.71 8.74
CA ALA A 10 -13.99 17.28 8.96
C ALA A 10 -15.11 16.25 8.68
N GLY A 11 -14.97 15.45 7.61
CA GLY A 11 -15.90 14.37 7.29
C GLY A 11 -15.96 13.31 8.39
N PHE A 12 -14.80 12.88 8.90
CA PHE A 12 -14.73 11.96 10.03
C PHE A 12 -15.35 12.53 11.30
N ALA A 13 -15.05 13.79 11.63
CA ALA A 13 -15.63 14.48 12.78
C ALA A 13 -17.16 14.54 12.69
N ALA A 14 -17.71 14.83 11.50
CA ALA A 14 -19.16 14.83 11.26
C ALA A 14 -19.79 13.45 11.46
N PHE A 15 -19.16 12.38 10.96
CA PHE A 15 -19.63 11.00 11.18
C PHE A 15 -19.62 10.60 12.65
N ARG A 16 -18.60 11.01 13.41
CA ARG A 16 -18.51 10.75 14.85
C ARG A 16 -19.57 11.51 15.63
N ALA A 17 -19.69 12.81 15.38
CA ALA A 17 -20.63 13.67 16.09
C ALA A 17 -22.09 13.25 15.86
N SER A 18 -22.42 12.81 14.64
CA SER A 18 -23.77 12.37 14.29
C SER A 18 -24.08 10.92 14.68
N GLY A 19 -23.07 10.07 14.88
CA GLY A 19 -23.25 8.62 15.04
C GLY A 19 -23.76 7.90 13.77
N LEU A 20 -23.90 8.61 12.64
CA LEU A 20 -24.50 8.09 11.41
C LEU A 20 -23.78 6.85 10.86
N HIS A 21 -22.46 6.80 11.02
CA HIS A 21 -21.64 5.66 10.61
C HIS A 21 -22.06 4.35 11.32
N ARG A 22 -22.46 4.42 12.60
CA ARG A 22 -22.93 3.24 13.36
C ARG A 22 -24.30 2.78 12.88
N ALA A 23 -25.21 3.72 12.64
CA ALA A 23 -26.55 3.42 12.12
C ALA A 23 -26.48 2.78 10.72
N LEU A 24 -25.56 3.24 9.87
CA LEU A 24 -25.38 2.71 8.51
C LEU A 24 -24.54 1.43 8.46
N ALA A 25 -23.81 1.09 9.52
CA ALA A 25 -22.88 -0.05 9.54
C ALA A 25 -23.51 -1.40 9.12
N PRO A 26 -24.74 -1.77 9.54
CA PRO A 26 -25.36 -3.03 9.11
C PRO A 26 -25.52 -3.15 7.58
N LEU A 27 -25.70 -2.03 6.89
CA LEU A 27 -25.91 -1.98 5.44
C LEU A 27 -24.61 -1.78 4.65
N THR A 28 -23.58 -1.23 5.29
CA THR A 28 -22.38 -0.73 4.61
C THR A 28 -21.11 -1.53 4.91
N ARG A 29 -21.06 -2.31 5.99
CA ARG A 29 -19.90 -3.16 6.35
C ARG A 29 -19.63 -4.34 5.39
N GLY A 30 -20.63 -4.75 4.61
CA GLY A 30 -20.49 -5.85 3.65
C GLY A 30 -20.11 -7.20 4.30
N ARG A 31 -19.48 -8.06 3.48
CA ARG A 31 -18.96 -9.39 3.87
C ARG A 31 -17.60 -9.32 4.58
N GLY A 32 -16.83 -8.25 4.37
CA GLY A 32 -15.52 -8.12 5.00
C GLY A 32 -14.72 -6.92 4.51
N VAL A 33 -13.45 -6.89 4.91
CA VAL A 33 -12.49 -5.85 4.55
C VAL A 33 -11.11 -6.47 4.28
N ILE A 34 -10.35 -5.89 3.36
CA ILE A 34 -8.92 -6.14 3.24
C ILE A 34 -8.20 -4.87 3.67
N LEU A 35 -7.30 -4.99 4.64
CA LEU A 35 -6.54 -3.88 5.21
C LEU A 35 -5.17 -3.81 4.53
N THR A 36 -4.75 -2.63 4.07
CA THR A 36 -3.43 -2.40 3.46
C THR A 36 -2.54 -1.57 4.39
N LEU A 37 -1.33 -2.09 4.61
CA LEU A 37 -0.22 -1.49 5.33
C LEU A 37 1.04 -1.63 4.48
N HIS A 38 2.08 -0.87 4.81
CA HIS A 38 3.39 -1.00 4.18
C HIS A 38 4.45 -1.19 5.26
N ARG A 39 4.69 -0.15 6.06
CA ARG A 39 5.72 -0.16 7.11
C ARG A 39 5.14 -0.19 8.52
N VAL A 40 5.79 -0.91 9.42
CA VAL A 40 5.45 -0.92 10.85
C VAL A 40 6.68 -0.53 11.67
N ARG A 41 6.70 0.69 12.20
CA ARG A 41 7.87 1.24 12.90
C ARG A 41 7.49 2.35 13.89
N PRO A 42 8.27 2.57 14.96
CA PRO A 42 8.14 3.77 15.77
C PRO A 42 8.24 5.03 14.89
N PHE A 43 7.36 5.99 15.13
CA PHE A 43 7.38 7.25 14.37
C PHE A 43 8.39 8.21 14.97
N ALA A 44 9.54 8.35 14.30
CA ALA A 44 10.61 9.25 14.67
C ALA A 44 11.28 9.79 13.39
N PRO A 45 10.68 10.80 12.73
CA PRO A 45 11.26 11.34 11.50
C PRO A 45 12.60 12.02 11.81
N PRO A 46 13.66 11.80 11.01
CA PRO A 46 14.98 12.42 11.26
C PRO A 46 14.95 13.94 11.25
N THR A 47 14.01 14.52 10.49
CA THR A 47 13.77 15.97 10.45
C THR A 47 12.37 16.24 11.00
N PRO A 48 12.24 16.85 12.20
CA PRO A 48 10.95 17.19 12.77
C PRO A 48 10.09 18.01 11.80
N GLY A 49 8.84 17.59 11.61
CA GLY A 49 7.90 18.22 10.68
C GLY A 49 8.05 17.83 9.20
N TYR A 50 9.05 17.02 8.84
CA TYR A 50 9.25 16.53 7.47
C TYR A 50 9.14 15.00 7.43
N ALA A 51 8.01 14.52 6.91
CA ALA A 51 7.72 13.10 6.70
C ALA A 51 6.72 12.93 5.54
N PRO A 52 7.09 13.30 4.30
CA PRO A 52 6.16 13.30 3.17
C PRO A 52 5.58 11.92 2.85
N ASN A 53 6.31 10.84 3.10
CA ASN A 53 5.83 9.46 2.95
C ASN A 53 5.20 8.88 4.23
N ARG A 54 4.84 9.72 5.21
CA ARG A 54 4.18 9.29 6.46
C ARG A 54 2.96 8.39 6.22
N LEU A 55 2.27 8.58 5.10
CA LEU A 55 1.13 7.76 4.70
C LEU A 55 1.46 6.25 4.54
N LEU A 56 2.73 5.86 4.47
CA LEU A 56 3.14 4.46 4.36
C LEU A 56 3.48 3.83 5.72
N GLU A 57 3.44 4.59 6.81
CA GLU A 57 3.98 4.15 8.10
C GLU A 57 2.89 3.96 9.17
N VAL A 58 2.90 2.83 9.86
CA VAL A 58 2.06 2.56 11.03
C VAL A 58 2.95 2.35 12.26
N THR A 59 2.55 2.88 13.44
CA THR A 59 3.30 2.59 14.67
C THR A 59 2.92 1.21 15.21
N PRO A 60 3.83 0.50 15.91
CA PRO A 60 3.52 -0.80 16.51
C PRO A 60 2.34 -0.72 17.48
N ASP A 61 2.29 0.33 18.31
CA ASP A 61 1.21 0.55 19.27
C ASP A 61 -0.14 0.71 18.56
N PHE A 62 -0.20 1.54 17.52
CA PHE A 62 -1.44 1.71 16.77
C PHE A 62 -1.83 0.45 15.99
N LEU A 63 -0.88 -0.32 15.47
CA LEU A 63 -1.19 -1.62 14.86
C LEU A 63 -1.86 -2.54 15.89
N ASP A 64 -1.31 -2.65 17.10
CA ASP A 64 -1.87 -3.48 18.17
C ASP A 64 -3.31 -3.05 18.52
N GLU A 65 -3.54 -1.73 18.66
CA GLU A 65 -4.86 -1.15 18.89
C GLU A 65 -5.84 -1.39 17.73
N ALA A 66 -5.37 -1.22 16.49
CA ALA A 66 -6.16 -1.42 15.28
C ALA A 66 -6.61 -2.89 15.17
N LEU A 67 -5.72 -3.85 15.42
CA LEU A 67 -6.06 -5.27 15.43
C LEU A 67 -7.08 -5.60 16.52
N ALA A 68 -6.93 -5.04 17.71
CA ALA A 68 -7.90 -5.19 18.80
C ALA A 68 -9.28 -4.62 18.43
N LEU A 69 -9.31 -3.44 17.81
CA LEU A 69 -10.54 -2.79 17.35
C LEU A 69 -11.25 -3.63 16.28
N VAL A 70 -10.54 -4.09 15.26
CA VAL A 70 -11.11 -4.89 14.17
C VAL A 70 -11.79 -6.14 14.72
N ALA A 71 -11.13 -6.87 15.63
CA ALA A 71 -11.71 -8.02 16.31
C ALA A 71 -12.95 -7.65 17.14
N ARG A 72 -12.88 -6.55 17.92
CA ARG A 72 -14.00 -6.05 18.73
C ARG A 72 -15.22 -5.65 17.88
N LEU A 73 -15.00 -5.21 16.64
CA LEU A 73 -16.08 -4.89 15.69
C LEU A 73 -16.70 -6.14 15.03
N GLY A 74 -16.28 -7.34 15.42
CA GLY A 74 -16.83 -8.61 14.97
C GLY A 74 -16.28 -9.08 13.62
N PHE A 75 -15.10 -8.61 13.23
CA PHE A 75 -14.38 -9.16 12.08
C PHE A 75 -13.47 -10.30 12.55
N GLU A 76 -13.52 -11.43 11.86
CA GLU A 76 -12.58 -12.53 12.04
C GLU A 76 -11.37 -12.34 11.13
N PHE A 77 -10.16 -12.39 11.69
CA PHE A 77 -8.94 -12.31 10.89
C PHE A 77 -8.69 -13.60 10.12
N VAL A 78 -8.54 -13.51 8.80
CA VAL A 78 -8.36 -14.66 7.91
C VAL A 78 -7.31 -14.38 6.84
N SER A 79 -6.74 -15.43 6.25
CA SER A 79 -5.87 -15.30 5.08
C SER A 79 -6.64 -14.77 3.86
N LEU A 80 -5.94 -14.23 2.87
CA LEU A 80 -6.58 -13.81 1.61
C LEU A 80 -7.28 -14.97 0.87
N ALA A 81 -6.75 -16.19 0.98
CA ALA A 81 -7.38 -17.38 0.41
C ALA A 81 -8.76 -17.65 1.06
N GLU A 82 -8.84 -17.55 2.38
CA GLU A 82 -10.10 -17.73 3.11
C GLU A 82 -11.06 -16.55 2.90
N ALA A 83 -10.55 -15.32 2.82
CA ALA A 83 -11.34 -14.15 2.42
C ALA A 83 -11.98 -14.35 1.04
N ARG A 84 -11.22 -14.85 0.06
CA ARG A 84 -11.71 -15.19 -1.28
C ARG A 84 -12.82 -16.24 -1.20
N ARG A 85 -12.62 -17.31 -0.42
CA ARG A 85 -13.63 -18.36 -0.23
C ARG A 85 -14.92 -17.79 0.34
N ARG A 86 -14.86 -17.00 1.42
CA ARG A 86 -16.03 -16.35 2.05
C ARG A 86 -16.72 -15.32 1.14
N LEU A 87 -15.98 -14.69 0.23
CA LEU A 87 -16.60 -13.83 -0.78
C LEU A 87 -17.47 -14.60 -1.76
N ILE A 88 -17.05 -15.79 -2.15
CA ILE A 88 -17.79 -16.65 -3.09
C ILE A 88 -18.92 -17.37 -2.35
N GLU A 89 -18.59 -18.11 -1.30
CA GLU A 89 -19.49 -19.06 -0.63
C GLU A 89 -20.33 -18.43 0.49
N GLY A 90 -19.90 -17.28 1.02
CA GLY A 90 -20.44 -16.70 2.24
C GLY A 90 -19.73 -17.21 3.50
N GLY A 91 -20.10 -16.65 4.65
CA GLY A 91 -19.50 -16.99 5.94
C GLY A 91 -19.52 -15.81 6.91
N PRO A 92 -18.90 -15.96 8.10
CA PRO A 92 -18.74 -14.88 9.06
C PRO A 92 -17.94 -13.73 8.47
N ARG A 93 -18.24 -12.51 8.95
CA ARG A 93 -17.57 -11.29 8.48
C ARG A 93 -16.06 -11.37 8.78
N PHE A 94 -15.26 -11.03 7.78
CA PHE A 94 -13.82 -11.23 7.86
C PHE A 94 -13.00 -9.94 7.66
N ALA A 95 -11.79 -9.93 8.20
CA ALA A 95 -10.74 -8.99 7.86
C ALA A 95 -9.50 -9.75 7.36
N ALA A 96 -8.96 -9.36 6.22
CA ALA A 96 -7.66 -9.86 5.77
C ALA A 96 -6.61 -8.75 5.90
N LEU A 97 -5.48 -9.04 6.54
CA LEU A 97 -4.40 -8.09 6.75
C LEU A 97 -3.35 -8.25 5.65
N THR A 98 -2.95 -7.15 5.01
CA THR A 98 -1.97 -7.16 3.92
C THR A 98 -0.86 -6.13 4.13
N PHE A 99 0.37 -6.54 3.83
CA PHE A 99 1.57 -5.69 3.82
C PHE A 99 2.18 -5.67 2.43
N ASP A 100 2.43 -4.48 1.90
CA ASP A 100 2.99 -4.30 0.57
C ASP A 100 4.53 -4.12 0.63
N ASP A 101 5.16 -4.20 -0.54
CA ASP A 101 6.57 -4.00 -0.85
C ASP A 101 7.59 -5.01 -0.29
N GLY A 102 7.30 -5.69 0.81
CA GLY A 102 8.22 -6.67 1.42
C GLY A 102 9.25 -6.06 2.37
N TYR A 103 8.88 -4.99 3.08
CA TYR A 103 9.74 -4.34 4.08
C TYR A 103 10.18 -5.30 5.19
N ARG A 104 11.43 -5.14 5.61
CA ARG A 104 12.06 -5.86 6.73
C ARG A 104 11.28 -5.66 8.04
N ASP A 105 10.74 -4.48 8.26
CA ASP A 105 9.97 -4.15 9.47
C ASP A 105 8.62 -4.89 9.59
N THR A 106 8.12 -5.47 8.49
CA THR A 106 6.98 -6.41 8.55
C THR A 106 7.37 -7.70 9.29
N ARG A 107 8.58 -8.22 9.04
CA ARG A 107 9.11 -9.40 9.75
C ARG A 107 9.55 -9.02 11.17
N ASP A 108 10.28 -7.93 11.33
CA ASP A 108 10.99 -7.65 12.58
C ASP A 108 10.09 -6.97 13.64
N VAL A 109 9.04 -6.28 13.22
CA VAL A 109 8.20 -5.47 14.12
C VAL A 109 6.73 -5.89 14.07
N ALA A 110 6.17 -6.10 12.87
CA ALA A 110 4.75 -6.46 12.76
C ALA A 110 4.50 -7.91 13.18
N LEU A 111 5.32 -8.87 12.70
CA LEU A 111 5.11 -10.30 12.96
C LEU A 111 4.96 -10.66 14.45
N PRO A 112 5.79 -10.17 15.39
CA PRO A 112 5.59 -10.46 16.82
C PRO A 112 4.20 -10.05 17.35
N LEU A 113 3.64 -8.93 16.86
CA LEU A 113 2.28 -8.50 17.20
C LEU A 113 1.22 -9.42 16.60
N LEU A 114 1.45 -9.89 15.37
CA LEU A 114 0.57 -10.85 14.70
C LEU A 114 0.57 -12.20 15.41
N GLU A 115 1.73 -12.69 15.86
CA GLU A 115 1.86 -13.93 16.64
C GLU A 115 1.09 -13.84 17.95
N LYS A 116 1.29 -12.75 18.70
CA LYS A 116 0.59 -12.48 19.97
C LYS A 116 -0.93 -12.53 19.80
N ARG A 117 -1.44 -12.04 18.67
CA ARG A 117 -2.88 -11.98 18.37
C ARG A 117 -3.40 -13.12 17.50
N ARG A 118 -2.52 -14.03 17.05
CA ARG A 118 -2.81 -15.10 16.09
C ARG A 118 -3.50 -14.59 14.81
N VAL A 119 -3.03 -13.46 14.29
CA VAL A 119 -3.59 -12.82 13.10
C VAL A 119 -2.82 -13.26 11.86
N PRO A 120 -3.43 -13.99 10.92
CA PRO A 120 -2.79 -14.26 9.63
C PRO A 120 -2.67 -12.98 8.80
N ALA A 121 -1.61 -12.90 7.99
CA ALA A 121 -1.37 -11.79 7.08
C ALA A 121 -0.85 -12.28 5.73
N SER A 122 -1.05 -11.46 4.70
CA SER A 122 -0.40 -11.63 3.40
C SER A 122 0.66 -10.57 3.19
N VAL A 123 1.84 -10.96 2.70
CA VAL A 123 2.95 -10.06 2.41
C VAL A 123 3.22 -10.12 0.91
N PHE A 124 3.09 -8.97 0.24
CA PHE A 124 3.31 -8.84 -1.19
C PHE A 124 4.75 -8.37 -1.45
N PHE A 125 5.52 -9.19 -2.16
CA PHE A 125 6.92 -8.93 -2.43
C PHE A 125 7.12 -8.34 -3.83
N ALA A 126 7.73 -7.16 -3.90
CA ALA A 126 8.28 -6.64 -5.15
C ALA A 126 9.68 -7.24 -5.34
N THR A 127 9.83 -8.11 -6.34
CA THR A 127 11.03 -8.95 -6.44
C THR A 127 12.32 -8.15 -6.69
N GLY A 128 12.21 -7.02 -7.40
CA GLY A 128 13.32 -6.10 -7.63
C GLY A 128 13.81 -5.39 -6.36
N PHE A 129 13.00 -5.34 -5.30
CA PHE A 129 13.49 -4.87 -4.00
C PHE A 129 14.29 -5.96 -3.30
N LEU A 130 13.95 -7.24 -3.46
CA LEU A 130 14.67 -8.37 -2.85
C LEU A 130 16.08 -8.57 -3.41
N ASP A 131 16.28 -8.32 -4.71
CA ASP A 131 17.61 -8.38 -5.36
C ASP A 131 18.29 -7.01 -5.54
N ARG A 132 17.68 -5.94 -5.01
CA ARG A 132 18.19 -4.56 -5.06
C ARG A 132 18.30 -3.99 -6.50
N SER A 133 17.58 -4.54 -7.47
CA SER A 133 17.55 -4.05 -8.85
C SER A 133 16.54 -2.92 -9.08
N ALA A 134 15.51 -2.79 -8.24
CA ALA A 134 14.48 -1.76 -8.36
C ALA A 134 14.74 -0.56 -7.44
N ARG A 135 14.25 0.61 -7.87
CA ARG A 135 14.47 1.89 -7.18
C ARG A 135 13.29 2.30 -6.32
N LEU A 136 13.60 2.91 -5.18
CA LEU A 136 12.65 3.36 -4.17
C LEU A 136 12.40 4.86 -4.35
N TRP A 137 12.01 5.25 -5.55
CA TRP A 137 12.07 6.65 -5.99
C TRP A 137 11.37 7.63 -5.04
N TRP A 138 10.29 7.22 -4.36
CA TRP A 138 9.59 8.08 -3.41
C TRP A 138 10.39 8.30 -2.12
N LEU A 139 11.14 7.30 -1.65
CA LEU A 139 12.03 7.42 -0.49
C LEU A 139 13.34 8.11 -0.87
N GLU A 140 13.85 7.87 -2.07
CA GLU A 140 15.01 8.57 -2.61
C GLU A 140 14.74 10.07 -2.74
N LEU A 141 13.56 10.44 -3.23
CA LEU A 141 13.13 11.84 -3.30
C LEU A 141 13.00 12.47 -1.90
N GLU A 142 12.41 11.75 -0.95
CA GLU A 142 12.31 12.20 0.45
C GLU A 142 13.69 12.42 1.05
N GLU A 143 14.59 11.44 0.93
CA GLU A 143 15.92 11.52 1.52
C GLU A 143 16.80 12.57 0.81
N ALA A 144 16.67 12.72 -0.50
CA ALA A 144 17.39 13.76 -1.25
C ALA A 144 16.96 15.16 -0.78
N LEU A 145 15.67 15.44 -0.73
CA LEU A 145 15.16 16.73 -0.25
C LEU A 145 15.40 16.94 1.25
N ARG A 146 15.53 15.88 2.05
CA ARG A 146 15.96 15.99 3.44
C ARG A 146 17.38 16.57 3.55
N ARG A 147 18.30 16.10 2.70
CA ARG A 147 19.73 16.45 2.74
C ARG A 147 20.08 17.74 2.00
N LEU A 148 19.32 18.09 0.97
CA LEU A 148 19.58 19.27 0.15
C LEU A 148 18.92 20.51 0.77
N ASP A 149 19.66 21.61 0.83
CA ASP A 149 19.14 22.94 1.18
C ASP A 149 18.75 23.76 -0.05
N ARG A 150 19.02 23.24 -1.25
CA ARG A 150 18.56 23.80 -2.53
C ARG A 150 18.73 22.74 -3.61
N ALA A 151 17.82 22.73 -4.57
CA ALA A 151 17.94 21.88 -5.75
C ALA A 151 17.32 22.56 -6.97
N SER A 152 17.65 22.08 -8.16
CA SER A 152 16.87 22.41 -9.34
C SER A 152 16.65 21.16 -10.18
N VAL A 153 15.42 20.94 -10.58
CA VAL A 153 15.05 19.85 -11.48
C VAL A 153 14.50 20.41 -12.78
N GLU A 154 14.70 19.69 -13.87
CA GLU A 154 14.04 19.95 -15.13
C GLU A 154 12.93 18.92 -15.31
N ILE A 155 11.71 19.39 -15.50
CA ILE A 155 10.54 18.55 -15.75
C ILE A 155 9.80 19.16 -16.93
N ASP A 156 9.55 18.39 -17.99
CA ASP A 156 8.83 18.88 -19.18
C ASP A 156 9.47 20.15 -19.80
N GLY A 157 10.81 20.21 -19.84
CA GLY A 157 11.59 21.35 -20.33
C GLY A 157 11.50 22.61 -19.46
N ARG A 158 10.91 22.52 -18.26
CA ARG A 158 10.81 23.62 -17.30
C ARG A 158 11.73 23.38 -16.12
N ARG A 159 12.58 24.37 -15.83
CA ARG A 159 13.43 24.35 -14.63
C ARG A 159 12.64 24.80 -13.41
N LEU A 160 12.52 23.92 -12.42
CA LEU A 160 11.95 24.22 -11.11
C LEU A 160 13.09 24.44 -10.12
N SER A 161 13.09 25.58 -9.43
CA SER A 161 14.01 25.87 -8.32
C SER A 161 13.35 25.44 -7.02
N LEU A 162 14.08 24.70 -6.20
CA LEU A 162 13.62 24.12 -4.95
C LEU A 162 14.48 24.70 -3.84
N GLU A 163 13.86 25.25 -2.81
CA GLU A 163 14.58 25.94 -1.75
C GLU A 163 14.75 25.06 -0.52
N ALA A 164 13.94 24.02 -0.27
CA ALA A 164 14.17 22.94 0.70
C ALA A 164 14.81 23.31 2.08
N ARG A 165 14.65 24.54 2.59
CA ARG A 165 15.41 25.07 3.75
C ARG A 165 14.90 24.58 5.10
N ASP A 166 13.60 24.35 5.20
CA ASP A 166 12.91 23.95 6.42
C ASP A 166 11.89 22.87 6.11
N ALA A 167 11.32 22.27 7.15
CA ALA A 167 10.39 21.16 7.00
C ALA A 167 9.14 21.48 6.15
N ALA A 168 8.63 22.72 6.23
CA ALA A 168 7.48 23.15 5.45
C ALA A 168 7.85 23.29 3.98
N GLN A 169 8.98 23.94 3.68
CA GLN A 169 9.46 24.09 2.31
C GLN A 169 9.84 22.74 1.69
N LYS A 170 10.54 21.87 2.43
CA LYS A 170 10.87 20.51 1.96
C LYS A 170 9.61 19.70 1.65
N THR A 171 8.56 19.84 2.46
CA THR A 171 7.26 19.18 2.19
C THR A 171 6.60 19.73 0.93
N ALA A 172 6.58 21.06 0.75
CA ALA A 172 6.01 21.70 -0.45
C ALA A 172 6.78 21.33 -1.73
N ASP A 173 8.11 21.31 -1.65
CA ASP A 173 9.00 20.92 -2.75
C ASP A 173 8.81 19.44 -3.11
N PHE A 174 8.71 18.56 -2.10
CA PHE A 174 8.39 17.14 -2.31
C PHE A 174 7.04 16.99 -3.02
N GLU A 175 5.97 17.62 -2.52
CA GLU A 175 4.65 17.52 -3.15
C GLU A 175 4.68 18.00 -4.61
N THR A 176 5.37 19.11 -4.87
CA THR A 176 5.49 19.69 -6.22
C THR A 176 6.15 18.73 -7.20
N ILE A 177 7.30 18.17 -6.82
CA ILE A 177 8.06 17.24 -7.68
C ILE A 177 7.32 15.91 -7.82
N TYR A 178 6.84 15.37 -6.70
CA TYR A 178 6.15 14.08 -6.66
C TYR A 178 4.97 14.07 -7.64
N TRP A 179 4.09 15.06 -7.58
CA TRP A 179 2.91 15.10 -8.45
C TRP A 179 3.25 15.44 -9.90
N ALA A 180 4.27 16.27 -10.14
CA ALA A 180 4.75 16.56 -11.49
C ALA A 180 5.28 15.28 -12.16
N LEU A 181 6.23 14.58 -11.53
CA LEU A 181 6.86 13.37 -12.08
C LEU A 181 5.90 12.17 -12.12
N ARG A 182 5.03 12.01 -11.11
CA ARG A 182 4.06 10.91 -11.09
C ARG A 182 3.09 10.95 -12.27
N SER A 183 2.90 12.09 -12.93
CA SER A 183 2.08 12.19 -14.15
C SER A 183 2.80 11.80 -15.43
N ARG A 184 4.13 11.61 -15.39
CA ARG A 184 5.02 11.44 -16.54
C ARG A 184 5.39 9.96 -16.78
N PRO A 185 6.09 9.66 -17.90
CA PRO A 185 6.72 8.36 -18.08
C PRO A 185 7.65 8.04 -16.92
N GLU A 186 7.68 6.78 -16.50
CA GLU A 186 8.45 6.37 -15.34
C GLU A 186 9.96 6.51 -15.53
N SER A 187 10.47 6.40 -16.78
CA SER A 187 11.87 6.65 -17.08
C SER A 187 12.30 8.08 -16.72
N GLU A 188 11.50 9.09 -17.10
CA GLU A 188 11.76 10.49 -16.74
C GLU A 188 11.73 10.69 -15.22
N LEU A 189 10.78 10.05 -14.53
CA LEU A 189 10.71 10.07 -13.08
C LEU A 189 11.98 9.49 -12.44
N LEU A 190 12.42 8.30 -12.88
CA LEU A 190 13.59 7.63 -12.34
C LEU A 190 14.88 8.40 -12.63
N ASP A 191 14.99 9.04 -13.80
CA ASP A 191 16.13 9.87 -14.19
C ASP A 191 16.23 11.12 -13.30
N VAL A 192 15.12 11.87 -13.15
CA VAL A 192 15.09 13.09 -12.34
C VAL A 192 15.34 12.79 -10.86
N VAL A 193 14.66 11.77 -10.31
CA VAL A 193 14.88 11.37 -8.91
C VAL A 193 16.29 10.80 -8.71
N GLY A 194 16.83 10.07 -9.69
CA GLY A 194 18.20 9.57 -9.66
C GLY A 194 19.24 10.68 -9.60
N ALA A 195 19.11 11.71 -10.44
CA ALA A 195 19.99 12.86 -10.42
C ALA A 195 19.93 13.60 -9.06
N LEU A 196 18.71 13.79 -8.51
CA LEU A 196 18.53 14.37 -7.18
C LEU A 196 19.21 13.53 -6.09
N ALA A 197 18.94 12.23 -6.06
CA ALA A 197 19.52 11.30 -5.09
C ALA A 197 21.05 11.31 -5.17
N GLN A 198 21.61 11.28 -6.37
CA GLN A 198 23.06 11.36 -6.58
C GLN A 198 23.64 12.67 -6.04
N SER A 199 23.00 13.81 -6.34
CA SER A 199 23.46 15.13 -5.83
C SER A 199 23.42 15.24 -4.31
N ALA A 200 22.53 14.48 -3.66
CA ALA A 200 22.38 14.42 -2.21
C ALA A 200 23.24 13.32 -1.54
N GLY A 201 24.03 12.57 -2.32
CA GLY A 201 24.80 11.42 -1.82
C GLY A 201 23.93 10.28 -1.28
N VAL A 202 22.72 10.13 -1.81
CA VAL A 202 21.76 9.08 -1.44
C VAL A 202 22.03 7.84 -2.29
N SER A 203 22.26 6.70 -1.63
CA SER A 203 22.48 5.42 -2.29
C SER A 203 21.21 4.57 -2.24
N SER A 204 20.59 4.33 -3.39
CA SER A 204 19.42 3.44 -3.52
C SER A 204 19.70 2.04 -3.01
N ALA A 205 20.88 1.49 -3.32
CA ALA A 205 21.27 0.16 -2.90
C ALA A 205 21.40 0.07 -1.37
N ALA A 206 22.01 1.07 -0.73
CA ALA A 206 22.13 1.10 0.73
C ALA A 206 20.75 1.23 1.41
N MET A 207 19.86 2.05 0.85
CA MET A 207 18.49 2.17 1.35
C MET A 207 17.72 0.86 1.19
N ALA A 208 17.82 0.20 0.04
CA ALA A 208 17.14 -1.06 -0.21
C ALA A 208 17.66 -2.17 0.73
N GLU A 209 18.97 -2.19 0.99
CA GLU A 209 19.59 -3.14 1.93
C GLU A 209 19.09 -2.97 3.37
N GLU A 210 18.96 -1.72 3.83
CA GLU A 210 18.42 -1.42 5.15
C GLU A 210 16.94 -1.79 5.26
N LEU A 211 16.14 -1.43 4.25
CA LEU A 211 14.68 -1.42 4.33
C LEU A 211 14.02 -2.75 3.98
N PHE A 212 14.63 -3.56 3.12
CA PHE A 212 13.98 -4.74 2.55
C PHE A 212 14.70 -6.02 2.94
N LEU A 213 13.92 -7.09 3.08
CA LEU A 213 14.45 -8.44 3.15
C LEU A 213 15.22 -8.74 1.86
N ASP A 214 16.27 -9.55 1.95
CA ASP A 214 16.82 -10.21 0.76
C ASP A 214 15.98 -11.46 0.39
N TRP A 215 16.38 -12.16 -0.67
CA TRP A 215 15.69 -13.36 -1.13
C TRP A 215 15.67 -14.52 -0.12
N ASP A 216 16.75 -14.76 0.62
CA ASP A 216 16.82 -15.83 1.61
C ASP A 216 15.96 -15.51 2.82
N GLU A 217 16.05 -14.28 3.30
CA GLU A 217 15.22 -13.77 4.39
C GLU A 217 13.74 -13.80 4.04
N ALA A 218 13.36 -13.36 2.84
CA ALA A 218 11.99 -13.40 2.35
C ALA A 218 11.49 -14.85 2.20
N ALA A 219 12.30 -15.77 1.69
CA ALA A 219 11.94 -17.18 1.57
C ALA A 219 11.75 -17.85 2.93
N ALA A 220 12.56 -17.51 3.93
CA ALA A 220 12.37 -17.98 5.31
C ALA A 220 11.09 -17.40 5.91
N PHE A 221 10.86 -16.09 5.74
CA PHE A 221 9.69 -15.40 6.26
C PHE A 221 8.37 -15.91 5.64
N ALA A 222 8.36 -16.20 4.34
CA ALA A 222 7.20 -16.73 3.61
C ALA A 222 6.74 -18.12 4.10
N ARG A 223 7.60 -18.88 4.79
CA ARG A 223 7.26 -20.19 5.36
C ARG A 223 6.63 -20.10 6.76
N HIS A 224 6.54 -18.90 7.33
CA HIS A 224 5.94 -18.72 8.63
C HIS A 224 4.43 -19.07 8.60
N PRO A 225 3.87 -19.82 9.58
CA PRO A 225 2.48 -20.30 9.52
C PRO A 225 1.39 -19.22 9.44
N LEU A 226 1.69 -18.01 9.90
CA LEU A 226 0.77 -16.87 9.81
C LEU A 226 0.90 -16.06 8.51
N ILE A 227 1.89 -16.36 7.67
CA ILE A 227 2.23 -15.54 6.51
C ILE A 227 1.85 -16.27 5.22
N SER A 228 1.17 -15.56 4.33
CA SER A 228 0.97 -15.98 2.94
C SER A 228 1.74 -15.05 2.01
N ALA A 229 2.62 -15.59 1.18
CA ALA A 229 3.35 -14.80 0.19
C ALA A 229 2.44 -14.44 -1.00
N GLY A 230 2.50 -13.17 -1.40
CA GLY A 230 1.91 -12.66 -2.63
C GLY A 230 2.96 -11.92 -3.47
N ALA A 231 2.63 -11.65 -4.74
CA ALA A 231 3.50 -10.92 -5.65
C ALA A 231 3.12 -9.43 -5.74
N HIS A 232 4.12 -8.55 -5.93
CA HIS A 232 3.94 -7.10 -6.07
C HIS A 232 4.68 -6.54 -7.30
N SER A 233 4.64 -7.28 -8.41
CA SER A 233 5.43 -7.03 -9.63
C SER A 233 6.94 -7.20 -9.41
N HIS A 234 7.74 -6.98 -10.46
CA HIS A 234 9.20 -7.00 -10.35
C HIS A 234 9.73 -5.64 -9.91
N SER A 235 9.57 -4.60 -10.73
CA SER A 235 10.17 -3.29 -10.48
C SER A 235 9.27 -2.30 -9.76
N HIS A 236 8.14 -2.75 -9.20
CA HIS A 236 7.14 -1.91 -8.52
C HIS A 236 6.59 -0.77 -9.41
N ARG A 237 6.45 -1.02 -10.73
CA ARG A 237 6.00 0.01 -11.67
C ARG A 237 4.49 0.17 -11.73
N MET A 238 4.03 1.36 -12.09
CA MET A 238 2.60 1.62 -12.39
C MET A 238 2.22 0.94 -13.72
N LEU A 239 1.76 -0.30 -13.64
CA LEU A 239 1.57 -1.22 -14.77
C LEU A 239 0.72 -0.63 -15.92
N ALA A 240 -0.32 0.13 -15.62
CA ALA A 240 -1.19 0.76 -16.62
C ALA A 240 -0.46 1.74 -17.56
N LYS A 241 0.72 2.23 -17.18
CA LYS A 241 1.53 3.14 -18.00
C LYS A 241 2.45 2.45 -18.99
N TRP A 242 2.57 1.13 -18.90
CA TRP A 242 3.49 0.34 -19.71
C TRP A 242 2.75 -0.45 -20.79
N PRO A 243 3.39 -0.83 -21.90
CA PRO A 243 2.75 -1.69 -22.89
C PRO A 243 2.43 -3.07 -22.29
N GLU A 244 1.50 -3.79 -22.92
CA GLU A 244 0.92 -5.01 -22.34
C GLU A 244 1.96 -6.11 -22.10
N ALA A 245 2.94 -6.24 -23.00
CA ALA A 245 3.97 -7.28 -22.91
C ALA A 245 4.84 -7.09 -21.66
N GLU A 246 5.24 -5.86 -21.36
CA GLU A 246 6.04 -5.49 -20.20
C GLU A 246 5.22 -5.62 -18.91
N ALA A 247 3.95 -5.19 -18.92
CA ALA A 247 3.07 -5.38 -17.78
C ALA A 247 2.83 -6.87 -17.48
N ARG A 248 2.70 -7.71 -18.51
CA ARG A 248 2.57 -9.17 -18.39
C ARG A 248 3.82 -9.78 -17.76
N GLU A 249 5.01 -9.37 -18.21
CA GLU A 249 6.28 -9.85 -17.67
C GLU A 249 6.45 -9.46 -16.19
N GLU A 250 6.15 -8.21 -15.84
CA GLU A 250 6.16 -7.75 -14.44
C GLU A 250 5.26 -8.60 -13.54
N ILE A 251 4.06 -8.94 -14.01
CA ILE A 251 3.07 -9.72 -13.24
C ILE A 251 3.45 -11.20 -13.18
N ALA A 252 3.67 -11.85 -14.33
CA ALA A 252 3.90 -13.29 -14.42
C ALA A 252 5.34 -13.68 -14.00
N GLY A 253 6.32 -12.87 -14.37
CA GLY A 253 7.73 -13.07 -14.02
C GLY A 253 7.96 -12.96 -12.51
N SER A 254 7.33 -12.00 -11.84
CA SER A 254 7.43 -11.89 -10.37
C SER A 254 6.82 -13.09 -9.65
N LYS A 255 5.67 -13.62 -10.12
CA LYS A 255 5.10 -14.88 -9.61
C LYS A 255 6.09 -16.04 -9.75
N ALA A 256 6.59 -16.25 -10.97
CA ALA A 256 7.49 -17.36 -11.27
C ALA A 256 8.78 -17.29 -10.44
N ALA A 257 9.38 -16.10 -10.29
CA ALA A 257 10.58 -15.89 -9.49
C ALA A 257 10.33 -16.20 -8.00
N LEU A 258 9.22 -15.72 -7.44
CA LEU A 258 8.85 -15.99 -6.04
C LEU A 258 8.57 -17.48 -5.81
N GLU A 259 7.79 -18.13 -6.68
CA GLU A 259 7.48 -19.56 -6.57
C GLU A 259 8.76 -20.42 -6.66
N ALA A 260 9.66 -20.09 -7.60
CA ALA A 260 10.93 -20.77 -7.75
C ALA A 260 11.82 -20.63 -6.50
N ARG A 261 11.87 -19.43 -5.89
CA ARG A 261 12.73 -19.17 -4.74
C ARG A 261 12.14 -19.65 -3.40
N PHE A 262 10.83 -19.53 -3.23
CA PHE A 262 10.14 -19.87 -1.98
C PHE A 262 9.78 -21.36 -1.93
N GLY A 263 9.58 -22.00 -3.08
CA GLY A 263 9.08 -23.37 -3.15
C GLY A 263 7.65 -23.50 -2.62
N LEU A 264 6.87 -22.42 -2.72
CA LEU A 264 5.49 -22.29 -2.27
C LEU A 264 4.65 -21.63 -3.37
N PRO A 265 3.35 -21.94 -3.48
CA PRO A 265 2.47 -21.26 -4.43
C PRO A 265 2.28 -19.79 -4.05
N VAL A 266 2.24 -18.91 -5.05
CA VAL A 266 1.99 -17.47 -4.88
C VAL A 266 0.69 -17.10 -5.57
N ASP A 267 -0.42 -17.21 -4.83
CA ASP A 267 -1.77 -17.15 -5.38
C ASP A 267 -2.43 -15.77 -5.34
N SER A 268 -1.79 -14.78 -4.73
CA SER A 268 -2.32 -13.43 -4.63
C SER A 268 -1.36 -12.39 -5.23
N PHE A 269 -1.94 -11.33 -5.79
CA PHE A 269 -1.20 -10.20 -6.36
C PHE A 269 -1.69 -8.86 -5.77
N ALA A 270 -0.78 -7.92 -5.54
CA ALA A 270 -1.12 -6.53 -5.28
C ALA A 270 -0.59 -5.67 -6.43
N TYR A 271 -1.40 -4.74 -6.95
CA TYR A 271 -0.95 -3.82 -7.99
C TYR A 271 -0.11 -2.69 -7.37
N PRO A 272 1.14 -2.45 -7.84
CA PRO A 272 1.95 -1.34 -7.34
C PRO A 272 1.21 -0.01 -7.42
N VAL A 273 1.17 0.70 -6.30
CA VAL A 273 0.36 1.90 -6.02
C VAL A 273 -1.16 1.71 -6.10
N GLY A 274 -1.67 0.89 -7.03
CA GLY A 274 -3.00 0.30 -7.03
C GLY A 274 -4.18 1.25 -7.24
N ASP A 275 -3.93 2.52 -7.57
CA ASP A 275 -4.97 3.49 -7.92
C ASP A 275 -5.51 3.25 -9.34
N PRO A 276 -6.61 3.90 -9.76
CA PRO A 276 -7.17 3.73 -11.10
C PRO A 276 -6.24 4.14 -12.25
N ALA A 277 -5.20 4.93 -11.99
CA ALA A 277 -4.20 5.31 -12.99
C ALA A 277 -3.03 4.31 -13.08
N SER A 278 -2.96 3.36 -12.14
CA SER A 278 -1.85 2.41 -12.01
C SER A 278 -2.24 0.99 -12.44
N ALA A 279 -3.53 0.62 -12.30
CA ALA A 279 -4.07 -0.65 -12.77
C ALA A 279 -5.58 -0.57 -13.08
N GLY A 280 -5.99 -1.20 -14.17
CA GLY A 280 -7.38 -1.33 -14.59
C GLY A 280 -7.69 -2.68 -15.22
N LEU A 281 -8.73 -2.72 -16.06
CA LEU A 281 -9.26 -3.96 -16.65
C LEU A 281 -8.19 -4.81 -17.35
N ARG A 282 -7.21 -4.18 -18.02
CA ARG A 282 -6.10 -4.88 -18.67
C ARG A 282 -5.24 -5.61 -17.64
N GLU A 283 -4.77 -4.92 -16.61
CA GLU A 283 -3.94 -5.53 -15.55
C GLU A 283 -4.70 -6.61 -14.79
N PHE A 284 -6.00 -6.43 -14.58
CA PHE A 284 -6.85 -7.43 -13.92
C PHE A 284 -6.94 -8.72 -14.75
N ALA A 285 -7.05 -8.60 -16.08
CA ALA A 285 -7.00 -9.73 -16.99
C ALA A 285 -5.61 -10.40 -17.00
N LEU A 286 -4.53 -9.61 -16.97
CA LEU A 286 -3.16 -10.13 -16.91
C LEU A 286 -2.90 -10.91 -15.62
N ALA A 287 -3.33 -10.40 -14.46
CA ALA A 287 -3.21 -11.11 -13.19
C ALA A 287 -3.98 -12.44 -13.21
N ARG A 288 -5.18 -12.46 -13.80
CA ARG A 288 -5.94 -13.70 -14.01
C ARG A 288 -5.20 -14.68 -14.93
N GLN A 289 -4.66 -14.20 -16.05
CA GLN A 289 -3.93 -15.03 -17.01
C GLN A 289 -2.63 -15.59 -16.42
N ALA A 290 -1.98 -14.85 -15.52
CA ALA A 290 -0.79 -15.31 -14.79
C ALA A 290 -1.11 -16.37 -13.71
N GLY A 291 -2.39 -16.71 -13.51
CA GLY A 291 -2.81 -17.78 -12.60
C GLY A 291 -2.97 -17.36 -11.14
N PHE A 292 -3.01 -16.06 -10.83
CA PHE A 292 -3.37 -15.61 -9.48
C PHE A 292 -4.84 -15.96 -9.19
N ALA A 293 -5.13 -16.39 -7.96
CA ALA A 293 -6.49 -16.67 -7.49
C ALA A 293 -7.27 -15.38 -7.14
N CYS A 294 -6.56 -14.34 -6.69
CA CYS A 294 -7.13 -13.01 -6.49
C CYS A 294 -6.05 -11.92 -6.60
N ALA A 295 -6.49 -10.67 -6.77
CA ALA A 295 -5.60 -9.52 -6.74
C ALA A 295 -6.27 -8.31 -6.09
N VAL A 296 -5.46 -7.47 -5.44
CA VAL A 296 -5.90 -6.34 -4.62
C VAL A 296 -5.37 -5.01 -5.15
N THR A 297 -6.21 -3.98 -5.06
CA THR A 297 -5.94 -2.59 -5.45
C THR A 297 -5.78 -1.71 -4.21
N THR A 298 -5.47 -0.42 -4.36
CA THR A 298 -5.58 0.56 -3.25
C THR A 298 -6.88 1.37 -3.32
N ARG A 299 -7.81 0.96 -4.19
CA ARG A 299 -9.12 1.60 -4.33
C ARG A 299 -9.91 1.40 -3.02
N PRO A 300 -10.34 2.48 -2.35
CA PRO A 300 -10.97 2.39 -1.04
C PRO A 300 -12.33 1.69 -1.11
N GLY A 301 -12.56 0.66 -0.31
CA GLY A 301 -13.85 -0.03 -0.29
C GLY A 301 -13.97 -1.20 0.69
N MET A 302 -15.21 -1.47 1.11
CA MET A 302 -15.58 -2.72 1.77
C MET A 302 -15.84 -3.82 0.72
N LEU A 303 -15.84 -5.07 1.15
CA LEU A 303 -16.14 -6.20 0.29
C LEU A 303 -17.61 -6.60 0.39
N TYR A 304 -18.22 -6.86 -0.76
CA TYR A 304 -19.61 -7.29 -0.90
C TYR A 304 -19.69 -8.57 -1.73
N ALA A 305 -20.83 -9.27 -1.71
CA ALA A 305 -21.03 -10.51 -2.46
C ALA A 305 -20.66 -10.38 -3.95
N ASP A 306 -21.02 -9.24 -4.57
CA ASP A 306 -20.80 -8.99 -5.99
C ASP A 306 -19.31 -8.94 -6.38
N HIS A 307 -18.39 -8.74 -5.41
CA HIS A 307 -16.96 -8.84 -5.66
C HIS A 307 -16.48 -10.25 -6.01
N ALA A 308 -17.30 -11.29 -5.77
CA ALA A 308 -17.00 -12.66 -6.21
C ALA A 308 -16.81 -12.77 -7.73
N ALA A 309 -17.41 -11.86 -8.52
CA ALA A 309 -17.20 -11.77 -9.97
C ALA A 309 -15.95 -10.96 -10.37
N HIS A 310 -15.25 -10.35 -9.41
CA HIS A 310 -14.16 -9.39 -9.63
C HIS A 310 -12.95 -9.66 -8.73
N LEU A 311 -12.58 -10.94 -8.56
CA LEU A 311 -11.52 -11.37 -7.64
C LEU A 311 -10.14 -10.78 -7.93
N TRP A 312 -9.90 -10.24 -9.12
CA TRP A 312 -8.65 -9.59 -9.51
C TRP A 312 -8.65 -8.07 -9.37
N ALA A 313 -9.69 -7.50 -8.75
CA ALA A 313 -9.87 -6.06 -8.58
C ALA A 313 -10.35 -5.72 -7.16
N LEU A 314 -9.95 -6.51 -6.15
CA LEU A 314 -10.49 -6.37 -4.80
C LEU A 314 -10.05 -5.02 -4.18
N PRO A 315 -10.98 -4.24 -3.59
CA PRO A 315 -10.65 -3.00 -2.90
C PRO A 315 -9.99 -3.28 -1.55
N ARG A 316 -9.29 -2.26 -1.04
CA ARG A 316 -8.66 -2.30 0.29
C ARG A 316 -9.01 -1.05 1.09
N VAL A 317 -8.78 -1.11 2.40
CA VAL A 317 -8.84 0.03 3.31
C VAL A 317 -7.45 0.27 3.86
N SER A 318 -6.90 1.47 3.62
CA SER A 318 -5.57 1.84 4.08
C SER A 318 -5.58 2.15 5.57
N ILE A 319 -4.73 1.44 6.32
CA ILE A 319 -4.32 1.83 7.66
C ILE A 319 -2.94 2.49 7.49
N ASN A 320 -2.87 3.79 7.74
CA ASN A 320 -1.71 4.60 7.39
C ASN A 320 -1.32 5.59 8.50
N GLY A 321 -0.22 6.29 8.27
CA GLY A 321 0.36 7.22 9.24
C GLY A 321 -0.31 8.56 9.41
N LEU A 322 -1.23 8.93 8.51
CA LEU A 322 -1.90 10.22 8.59
C LEU A 322 -3.11 10.18 9.53
N TRP A 323 -3.68 9.00 9.78
CA TRP A 323 -4.91 8.83 10.57
C TRP A 323 -4.80 7.67 11.57
N GLN A 324 -3.84 7.74 12.49
CA GLN A 324 -3.62 6.71 13.52
C GLN A 324 -4.46 6.96 14.78
N ASN A 325 -5.78 6.85 14.63
CA ASN A 325 -6.76 6.99 15.70
C ASN A 325 -7.83 5.91 15.56
N THR A 326 -8.09 5.17 16.65
CA THR A 326 -9.07 4.08 16.65
C THR A 326 -10.49 4.55 16.36
N SER A 327 -10.85 5.80 16.69
CA SER A 327 -12.18 6.32 16.39
C SER A 327 -12.38 6.62 14.89
N ASP A 328 -11.35 7.12 14.22
CA ASP A 328 -11.35 7.28 12.75
C ASP A 328 -11.40 5.91 12.07
N LEU A 329 -10.62 4.95 12.57
CA LEU A 329 -10.63 3.58 12.05
C LEU A 329 -12.00 2.90 12.25
N GLU A 330 -12.66 3.05 13.40
CA GLU A 330 -14.02 2.55 13.61
C GLU A 330 -15.01 3.15 12.60
N THR A 331 -14.84 4.44 12.31
CA THR A 331 -15.64 5.16 11.32
C THR A 331 -15.40 4.61 9.92
N LEU A 332 -14.15 4.38 9.52
CA LEU A 332 -13.80 3.72 8.24
C LEU A 332 -14.39 2.31 8.14
N LEU A 333 -14.21 1.49 9.18
CA LEU A 333 -14.66 0.11 9.24
C LEU A 333 -16.18 -0.04 9.36
N SER A 334 -16.92 1.05 9.53
CA SER A 334 -18.37 1.04 9.31
C SER A 334 -18.73 0.81 7.84
N GLY A 335 -17.85 1.20 6.89
CA GLY A 335 -18.11 1.17 5.46
C GLY A 335 -18.88 2.37 4.93
N ALA A 336 -19.54 3.17 5.79
CA ALA A 336 -20.33 4.32 5.35
C ALA A 336 -19.51 5.43 4.65
N PRO A 337 -18.35 5.86 5.18
CA PRO A 337 -17.51 6.84 4.49
C PRO A 337 -17.01 6.32 3.13
N LEU A 338 -16.69 5.03 3.04
CA LEU A 338 -16.18 4.40 1.81
C LEU A 338 -17.28 4.30 0.75
N LEU A 339 -18.50 3.96 1.15
CA LEU A 339 -19.63 3.94 0.24
C LEU A 339 -19.94 5.35 -0.28
N LEU A 340 -19.89 6.37 0.58
CA LEU A 340 -20.04 7.77 0.18
C LEU A 340 -18.92 8.21 -0.78
N TRP A 341 -17.66 7.87 -0.46
CA TRP A 341 -16.50 8.13 -1.32
C TRP A 341 -16.69 7.54 -2.72
N ASN A 342 -17.27 6.34 -2.79
CA ASN A 342 -17.58 5.66 -4.05
C ASN A 342 -18.92 6.09 -4.67
N ARG A 343 -19.50 7.21 -4.23
CA ARG A 343 -20.77 7.78 -4.72
C ARG A 343 -21.95 6.79 -4.63
N GLY A 344 -22.01 6.03 -3.54
CA GLY A 344 -23.03 5.01 -3.32
C GLY A 344 -22.74 3.67 -4.02
N ARG A 345 -21.67 3.57 -4.81
CA ARG A 345 -21.34 2.32 -5.52
C ARG A 345 -20.57 1.37 -4.62
N ARG A 346 -21.05 0.13 -4.55
CA ARG A 346 -20.36 -0.98 -3.86
C ARG A 346 -19.15 -1.49 -4.63
N LEU A 347 -19.25 -1.50 -5.96
CA LEU A 347 -18.19 -1.97 -6.85
C LEU A 347 -17.47 -0.77 -7.48
N ASN A 348 -16.14 -0.76 -7.34
CA ASN A 348 -15.25 0.19 -8.00
C ASN A 348 -14.15 -0.57 -8.77
N VAL A 349 -14.60 -1.38 -9.73
CA VAL A 349 -13.79 -2.39 -10.44
C VAL A 349 -13.48 -2.01 -11.90
N ALA A 350 -13.86 -0.79 -12.31
CA ALA A 350 -13.63 -0.25 -13.66
C ALA A 350 -12.34 0.57 -13.72
#